data_AF-A0A9P6PXL1-F1
#
_entry.id   AF-A0A9P6PXL1-F1
#
_cell.length_a   1.000
_cell.length_b   1.000
_cell.length_c   1.000
_cell.angle_alpha   90.00
_cell.angle_beta   90.00
_cell.angle_gamma   90.00
#
_symmetry.space_group_name_H-M   'P 1'
#
loop_
_entity.id
_entity.type
_entity.pdbx_description
1 polymer ?
#
loop_
_entity_poly.entity_id
_entity_poly.type
_entity_poly.pdbx_seq_one_letter_code
_entity_poly.pdbx_strand_id
1 'polypeptide(L)'
;MASTLTTSNGNPVEDNQNSITVGQYGPILLQDFALIDKLSHFDRERIPERVVHAKGAGAHGYFEVTHDISKYTKAKFLNRVGKRTPLFTRFSTVGGEKGSADTARDPRGFAVKFYTEEGNWDMVGNNTPVFFIRDPIKFPDFIHTQKRNPQTNCGDPDAFWDFISLVPETLHQVAILFSNRGTPNGYRHMHGFSSHTLKLVNEAGEDFFVKWHFKCDQGIKNFKAAEAAKLASSDPDYATADLFNAIAKGDFPSWSVHIQVMNPKDAATYRWNPFDVTKVWSQKDYPLIPVGKMVLNRNPDNYFAEVEQAAFSPSHMVPGIEASTDRMLQGRLFSYPDTHRHRLGANYQQIPINVPYNARVAHQQRDGPMAVNGNGGSAPNYEPNSFGGAKQTAVSTTYSAFEINAIAARHIIQLTDEDFVQPGNLYRLLSAEEKSDLVDNMAGALKNAKLFLQERQVGHIKRADKEWGARVEAKLKAFQSKA
;
A
#
# COMPACT_ATOMS: atom_id res chain seq x y z
N MET A 1 5.25 -8.63 -39.63
CA MET A 1 4.04 -9.07 -40.35
C MET A 1 2.87 -8.90 -39.40
N ALA A 2 1.73 -8.39 -39.86
CA ALA A 2 0.54 -8.34 -39.03
C ALA A 2 0.06 -9.78 -38.73
N SER A 3 -0.39 -10.03 -37.51
CA SER A 3 -0.99 -11.31 -37.15
C SER A 3 -2.42 -11.40 -37.70
N THR A 4 -2.84 -12.60 -38.12
CA THR A 4 -4.23 -12.88 -38.46
C THR A 4 -5.11 -12.78 -37.21
N LEU A 5 -6.25 -12.09 -37.30
CA LEU A 5 -7.24 -12.08 -36.22
C LEU A 5 -7.87 -13.47 -36.09
N THR A 6 -7.99 -13.97 -34.86
CA THR A 6 -8.61 -15.25 -34.57
C THR A 6 -9.64 -15.14 -33.45
N THR A 7 -10.58 -16.07 -33.40
CA THR A 7 -11.43 -16.34 -32.23
C THR A 7 -10.62 -16.97 -31.09
N SER A 8 -11.24 -17.14 -29.92
CA SER A 8 -10.62 -17.74 -28.72
C SER A 8 -10.14 -19.19 -28.91
N ASN A 9 -10.75 -19.93 -29.84
CA ASN A 9 -10.32 -21.28 -30.22
C ASN A 9 -9.38 -21.33 -31.44
N GLY A 10 -8.89 -20.17 -31.90
CA GLY A 10 -7.88 -20.08 -32.95
C GLY A 10 -8.40 -20.11 -34.39
N ASN A 11 -9.72 -20.01 -34.61
CA ASN A 11 -10.28 -19.92 -35.97
C ASN A 11 -9.99 -18.52 -36.55
N PRO A 12 -9.48 -18.40 -37.79
CA PRO A 12 -9.35 -17.11 -38.47
C PRO A 12 -10.68 -16.38 -38.56
N VAL A 13 -10.68 -15.06 -38.38
CA VAL A 13 -11.85 -14.19 -38.52
C VAL A 13 -11.77 -13.46 -39.87
N GLU A 14 -12.73 -13.73 -40.74
CA GLU A 14 -12.82 -13.19 -42.09
C GLU A 14 -13.38 -11.76 -42.16
N ASP A 15 -14.32 -11.42 -41.28
CA ASP A 15 -14.91 -10.08 -41.17
C ASP A 15 -15.14 -9.73 -39.68
N ASN A 16 -14.72 -8.54 -39.28
CA ASN A 16 -14.89 -8.02 -37.91
C ASN A 16 -15.61 -6.66 -37.91
N GLN A 17 -16.21 -6.29 -39.05
CA GLN A 17 -16.94 -5.05 -39.28
C GLN A 17 -18.45 -5.32 -39.39
N ASN A 18 -18.86 -6.51 -39.81
CA ASN A 18 -20.26 -6.89 -40.03
C ASN A 18 -20.63 -8.19 -39.31
N SER A 19 -21.87 -8.30 -38.83
CA SER A 19 -22.43 -9.54 -38.29
C SER A 19 -23.21 -10.32 -39.37
N ILE A 20 -23.42 -11.61 -39.14
CA ILE A 20 -24.26 -12.45 -40.02
C ILE A 20 -25.74 -12.08 -39.84
N THR A 21 -26.42 -11.67 -40.92
CA THR A 21 -27.85 -11.31 -40.94
C THR A 21 -28.67 -12.09 -41.97
N VAL A 22 -29.98 -12.16 -41.76
CA VAL A 22 -30.94 -12.68 -42.77
C VAL A 22 -31.26 -11.60 -43.81
N GLY A 23 -30.37 -11.41 -44.78
CA GLY A 23 -30.45 -10.33 -45.75
C GLY A 23 -29.87 -9.00 -45.22
N GLN A 24 -29.65 -8.03 -46.12
CA GLN A 24 -28.89 -6.81 -45.81
C GLN A 24 -29.45 -5.98 -44.63
N TYR A 25 -30.76 -6.03 -44.40
CA TYR A 25 -31.45 -5.28 -43.33
C TYR A 25 -32.23 -6.18 -42.36
N GLY A 26 -31.97 -7.50 -42.39
CA GLY A 26 -32.65 -8.46 -41.52
C GLY A 26 -31.98 -8.62 -40.15
N PRO A 27 -32.57 -9.44 -39.27
CA PRO A 27 -32.01 -9.71 -37.95
C PRO A 27 -30.68 -10.48 -38.02
N ILE A 28 -29.88 -10.36 -36.96
CA ILE A 28 -28.65 -11.15 -36.77
C ILE A 28 -28.97 -12.62 -36.45
N LEU A 29 -28.03 -13.51 -36.76
CA LEU A 29 -28.14 -14.95 -36.47
C LEU A 29 -27.24 -15.37 -35.29
N LEU A 30 -27.78 -16.23 -34.41
CA LEU A 30 -27.03 -16.81 -33.28
C LEU A 30 -25.85 -17.70 -33.71
N GLN A 31 -25.79 -18.11 -34.98
CA GLN A 31 -24.67 -18.89 -35.49
C GLN A 31 -23.39 -18.07 -35.73
N ASP A 32 -23.46 -16.74 -35.61
CA ASP A 32 -22.29 -15.85 -35.68
C ASP A 32 -21.41 -16.02 -34.43
N PHE A 33 -20.55 -17.04 -34.48
CA PHE A 33 -19.68 -17.38 -33.35
C PHE A 33 -18.65 -16.28 -33.06
N ALA A 34 -18.11 -15.62 -34.08
CA ALA A 34 -17.12 -14.55 -33.89
C ALA A 34 -17.72 -13.36 -33.12
N LEU A 35 -18.98 -12.99 -33.43
CA LEU A 35 -19.73 -12.00 -32.66
C LEU A 35 -19.90 -12.42 -31.19
N ILE A 36 -20.39 -13.64 -30.96
CA ILE A 36 -20.68 -14.14 -29.60
C ILE A 36 -19.42 -14.25 -28.76
N ASP A 37 -18.34 -14.82 -29.32
CA ASP A 37 -17.05 -14.98 -28.65
C ASP A 37 -16.49 -13.61 -28.23
N LYS A 38 -16.47 -12.64 -29.15
CA LYS A 38 -15.99 -11.28 -28.89
C LYS A 38 -16.80 -10.56 -27.81
N LEU A 39 -18.13 -10.54 -27.92
CA LEU A 39 -18.99 -9.86 -26.95
C LEU A 39 -18.92 -10.50 -25.58
N SER A 40 -18.93 -11.85 -25.51
CA SER A 40 -18.92 -12.56 -24.23
C SER A 40 -17.62 -12.33 -23.44
N HIS A 41 -16.48 -12.18 -24.11
CA HIS A 41 -15.23 -11.80 -23.45
C HIS A 41 -15.22 -10.33 -23.04
N PHE A 42 -15.68 -9.42 -23.90
CA PHE A 42 -15.80 -7.99 -23.59
C PHE A 42 -16.60 -7.75 -22.30
N ASP A 43 -17.74 -8.41 -22.16
CA ASP A 43 -18.62 -8.32 -20.98
C ASP A 43 -17.95 -8.80 -19.67
N ARG A 44 -16.81 -9.51 -19.76
CA ARG A 44 -16.08 -10.10 -18.63
C ARG A 44 -14.69 -9.50 -18.41
N GLU A 45 -14.36 -8.40 -19.07
CA GLU A 45 -13.05 -7.74 -18.89
C GLU A 45 -12.85 -7.14 -17.49
N ARG A 46 -13.93 -6.82 -16.76
CA ARG A 46 -13.85 -6.16 -15.46
C ARG A 46 -13.80 -7.19 -14.33
N ILE A 47 -12.82 -7.04 -13.46
CA ILE A 47 -12.74 -7.68 -12.15
C ILE A 47 -13.04 -6.65 -11.06
N PRO A 48 -13.36 -7.06 -9.82
CA PRO A 48 -13.46 -6.12 -8.71
C PRO A 48 -12.18 -5.29 -8.58
N GLU A 49 -12.31 -3.98 -8.39
CA GLU A 49 -11.17 -3.16 -8.01
C GLU A 49 -10.70 -3.50 -6.58
N ARG A 50 -9.54 -2.99 -6.16
CA ARG A 50 -9.13 -3.12 -4.76
C ARG A 50 -10.08 -2.30 -3.88
N VAL A 51 -10.54 -2.89 -2.78
CA VAL A 51 -11.43 -2.21 -1.81
C VAL A 51 -10.84 -0.90 -1.27
N VAL A 52 -9.51 -0.83 -1.17
CA VAL A 52 -8.72 0.39 -0.91
C VAL A 52 -7.59 0.45 -1.91
N HIS A 53 -7.08 1.65 -2.20
CA HIS A 53 -5.97 1.84 -3.14
C HIS A 53 -6.27 1.38 -4.59
N ALA A 54 -7.50 1.62 -5.06
CA ALA A 54 -7.96 1.21 -6.39
C ALA A 54 -7.19 1.94 -7.51
N LYS A 55 -7.08 3.27 -7.45
CA LYS A 55 -6.30 4.06 -8.42
C LYS A 55 -4.79 3.96 -8.14
N GLY A 56 -3.99 3.66 -9.15
CA GLY A 56 -2.54 3.58 -8.99
C GLY A 56 -1.77 3.30 -10.28
N ALA A 57 -0.44 3.28 -10.15
CA ALA A 57 0.49 2.98 -11.23
C ALA A 57 1.55 2.00 -10.74
N GLY A 58 2.10 1.19 -11.65
CA GLY A 58 3.12 0.20 -11.31
C GLY A 58 4.30 0.24 -12.26
N ALA A 59 5.45 -0.20 -11.77
CA ALA A 59 6.68 -0.32 -12.55
C ALA A 59 7.58 -1.42 -11.99
N HIS A 60 8.38 -2.00 -12.88
CA HIS A 60 9.41 -2.97 -12.56
C HIS A 60 10.74 -2.28 -12.28
N GLY A 61 11.61 -3.02 -11.60
CA GLY A 61 12.91 -2.51 -11.22
C GLY A 61 13.81 -3.56 -10.60
N TYR A 62 14.81 -3.08 -9.86
CA TYR A 62 15.64 -3.91 -9.02
C TYR A 62 15.97 -3.19 -7.71
N PHE A 63 16.28 -4.00 -6.70
CA PHE A 63 16.89 -3.56 -5.47
C PHE A 63 18.35 -4.02 -5.47
N GLU A 64 19.27 -3.14 -5.12
CA GLU A 64 20.70 -3.41 -4.99
C GLU A 64 21.16 -3.16 -3.56
N VAL A 65 21.76 -4.17 -2.93
CA VAL A 65 22.35 -4.02 -1.59
C VAL A 65 23.58 -3.10 -1.71
N THR A 66 23.66 -2.06 -0.88
CA THR A 66 24.81 -1.14 -0.86
C THR A 66 25.59 -1.21 0.44
N HIS A 67 24.99 -1.72 1.51
CA HIS A 67 25.60 -1.82 2.83
C HIS A 67 25.28 -3.18 3.45
N ASP A 68 26.24 -3.72 4.20
CA ASP A 68 26.08 -4.99 4.90
C ASP A 68 25.25 -4.80 6.18
N ILE A 69 24.14 -5.53 6.25
CA ILE A 69 23.25 -5.60 7.43
C ILE A 69 23.04 -7.04 7.92
N SER A 70 23.90 -7.98 7.52
CA SER A 70 23.84 -9.40 7.89
C SER A 70 23.82 -9.64 9.40
N LYS A 71 24.42 -8.72 10.18
CA LYS A 71 24.35 -8.73 11.65
C LYS A 71 22.92 -8.65 12.20
N TYR A 72 21.96 -8.13 11.43
CA TYR A 72 20.55 -8.00 11.82
C TYR A 72 19.64 -9.03 11.16
N THR A 73 20.00 -9.56 9.99
CA THR A 73 19.11 -10.43 9.22
C THR A 73 19.86 -11.49 8.42
N LYS A 74 19.30 -12.71 8.40
CA LYS A 74 19.71 -13.82 7.54
C LYS A 74 19.04 -13.82 6.16
N ALA A 75 18.23 -12.81 5.85
CA ALA A 75 17.48 -12.77 4.59
C ALA A 75 18.41 -12.78 3.38
N LYS A 76 18.36 -13.84 2.57
CA LYS A 76 19.37 -14.09 1.54
C LYS A 76 19.49 -13.00 0.50
N PHE A 77 18.43 -12.29 0.16
CA PHE A 77 18.51 -11.21 -0.83
C PHE A 77 19.31 -9.98 -0.33
N LEU A 78 19.60 -9.91 0.97
CA LEU A 78 20.36 -8.83 1.63
C LEU A 78 21.81 -9.22 1.99
N ASN A 79 22.21 -10.47 1.75
CA ASN A 79 23.43 -11.04 2.35
C ASN A 79 24.76 -10.65 1.69
N ARG A 80 24.74 -9.84 0.63
CA ARG A 80 25.94 -9.45 -0.10
C ARG A 80 25.77 -8.09 -0.77
N VAL A 81 26.69 -7.16 -0.48
CA VAL A 81 26.78 -5.87 -1.17
C VAL A 81 26.93 -6.09 -2.68
N GLY A 82 26.21 -5.31 -3.48
CA GLY A 82 26.12 -5.44 -4.94
C GLY A 82 25.17 -6.54 -5.42
N LYS A 83 24.55 -7.34 -4.54
CA LYS A 83 23.51 -8.28 -4.94
C LYS A 83 22.28 -7.53 -5.42
N ARG A 84 21.78 -7.90 -6.61
CA ARG A 84 20.55 -7.36 -7.20
C ARG A 84 19.41 -8.35 -7.08
N THR A 85 18.25 -7.84 -6.71
CA THR A 85 17.00 -8.59 -6.62
C THR A 85 15.95 -7.90 -7.48
N PRO A 86 15.38 -8.58 -8.50
CA PRO A 86 14.26 -8.04 -9.26
C PRO A 86 13.10 -7.67 -8.34
N LEU A 87 12.38 -6.60 -8.71
CA LEU A 87 11.19 -6.18 -7.97
C LEU A 87 10.13 -5.58 -8.87
N PHE A 88 8.92 -5.53 -8.31
CA PHE A 88 7.80 -4.79 -8.86
C PHE A 88 7.21 -3.88 -7.79
N THR A 89 6.92 -2.63 -8.15
CA THR A 89 6.33 -1.64 -7.22
C THR A 89 5.01 -1.15 -7.77
N ARG A 90 4.02 -0.98 -6.88
CA ARG A 90 2.77 -0.28 -7.18
C ARG A 90 2.57 0.88 -6.21
N PHE A 91 2.36 2.05 -6.79
CA PHE A 91 1.91 3.26 -6.09
C PHE A 91 0.42 3.46 -6.28
N SER A 92 -0.22 4.18 -5.35
CA SER A 92 -1.67 4.41 -5.40
C SER A 92 -2.12 5.56 -4.52
N THR A 93 -3.33 6.08 -4.75
CA THR A 93 -4.11 6.78 -3.72
C THR A 93 -4.75 5.76 -2.77
N VAL A 94 -5.68 6.13 -1.88
CA VAL A 94 -6.34 5.24 -0.90
C VAL A 94 -7.85 5.21 -1.08
N GLY A 95 -8.53 6.35 -0.91
CA GLY A 95 -9.98 6.43 -0.77
C GLY A 95 -10.73 6.30 -2.08
N GLY A 96 -10.18 6.90 -3.15
CA GLY A 96 -10.81 6.95 -4.46
C GLY A 96 -10.86 5.62 -5.22
N GLU A 97 -11.89 5.46 -6.05
CA GLU A 97 -12.08 4.31 -6.94
C GLU A 97 -11.14 4.37 -8.16
N LYS A 98 -11.19 3.36 -9.04
CA LYS A 98 -10.31 3.22 -10.20
C LYS A 98 -10.25 4.45 -11.12
N GLY A 99 -11.33 5.22 -11.22
CA GLY A 99 -11.41 6.43 -12.05
C GLY A 99 -11.14 7.76 -11.31
N SER A 100 -10.73 7.71 -10.04
CA SER A 100 -10.45 8.91 -9.24
C SER A 100 -9.15 9.62 -9.66
N ALA A 101 -9.00 10.88 -9.27
CA ALA A 101 -7.84 11.71 -9.64
C ALA A 101 -6.58 11.38 -8.81
N ASP A 102 -5.43 11.28 -9.48
CA ASP A 102 -4.12 10.97 -8.88
C ASP A 102 -3.60 12.05 -7.92
N THR A 103 -4.04 13.31 -8.10
CA THR A 103 -3.59 14.47 -7.32
C THR A 103 -4.49 14.77 -6.11
N ALA A 104 -5.46 13.91 -5.79
CA ALA A 104 -6.30 14.07 -4.61
C ALA A 104 -5.48 14.09 -3.30
N ARG A 105 -5.92 14.88 -2.30
CA ARG A 105 -5.31 14.86 -0.97
C ARG A 105 -5.60 13.53 -0.30
N ASP A 106 -4.58 12.71 -0.12
CA ASP A 106 -4.72 11.33 0.36
C ASP A 106 -3.33 10.81 0.78
N PRO A 107 -3.18 9.79 1.66
CA PRO A 107 -1.93 9.04 1.69
C PRO A 107 -1.66 8.43 0.31
N ARG A 108 -0.42 7.98 0.08
CA ARG A 108 -0.08 7.19 -1.09
C ARG A 108 0.40 5.81 -0.70
N GLY A 109 -0.13 4.79 -1.36
CA GLY A 109 0.40 3.43 -1.28
C GLY A 109 1.79 3.37 -1.88
N PHE A 110 2.67 2.60 -1.24
CA PHE A 110 4.03 2.32 -1.70
C PHE A 110 4.31 0.83 -1.44
N ALA A 111 3.79 -0.03 -2.32
CA ALA A 111 3.94 -1.48 -2.20
C ALA A 111 5.06 -1.99 -3.09
N VAL A 112 6.01 -2.74 -2.51
CA VAL A 112 7.17 -3.30 -3.21
C VAL A 112 7.19 -4.81 -3.02
N LYS A 113 7.25 -5.55 -4.13
CA LYS A 113 7.42 -7.00 -4.18
C LYS A 113 8.84 -7.31 -4.62
N PHE A 114 9.61 -7.96 -3.76
CA PHE A 114 10.95 -8.44 -4.06
C PHE A 114 10.89 -9.92 -4.46
N TYR A 115 11.36 -10.25 -5.65
CA TYR A 115 11.40 -11.64 -6.14
C TYR A 115 12.70 -12.29 -5.66
N THR A 116 12.71 -12.80 -4.42
CA THR A 116 13.92 -13.38 -3.80
C THR A 116 14.07 -14.87 -4.12
N GLU A 117 15.26 -15.42 -3.87
CA GLU A 117 15.51 -16.86 -3.99
C GLU A 117 14.78 -17.74 -2.96
N GLU A 118 14.22 -17.13 -1.91
CA GLU A 118 13.49 -17.81 -0.83
C GLU A 118 12.00 -17.46 -0.82
N GLY A 119 11.49 -17.00 -1.97
CA GLY A 119 10.10 -16.59 -2.16
C GLY A 119 9.95 -15.08 -2.36
N ASN A 120 8.72 -14.63 -2.56
CA ASN A 120 8.43 -13.21 -2.64
C ASN A 120 8.42 -12.60 -1.23
N TRP A 121 9.09 -11.46 -1.05
CA TRP A 121 8.87 -10.58 0.09
C TRP A 121 8.05 -9.37 -0.36
N ASP A 122 6.93 -9.09 0.30
CA ASP A 122 6.09 -7.94 -0.01
C ASP A 122 6.16 -6.90 1.11
N MET A 123 6.91 -5.82 0.88
CA MET A 123 6.89 -4.63 1.73
C MET A 123 5.70 -3.76 1.30
N VAL A 124 4.59 -3.85 2.02
CA VAL A 124 3.35 -3.14 1.66
C VAL A 124 3.22 -1.86 2.48
N GLY A 125 3.96 -0.85 2.07
CA GLY A 125 4.10 0.43 2.75
C GLY A 125 3.17 1.54 2.26
N ASN A 126 3.39 2.73 2.82
CA ASN A 126 2.78 4.00 2.42
C ASN A 126 3.83 5.10 2.32
N ASN A 127 3.46 6.27 1.79
CA ASN A 127 4.30 7.47 1.78
C ASN A 127 4.40 8.20 3.14
N THR A 128 3.88 7.58 4.20
CA THR A 128 3.88 8.09 5.57
C THR A 128 4.45 7.05 6.55
N PRO A 129 5.24 7.46 7.55
CA PRO A 129 5.79 6.55 8.56
C PRO A 129 4.77 6.11 9.62
N VAL A 130 3.56 6.67 9.61
CA VAL A 130 2.49 6.37 10.57
C VAL A 130 1.16 6.11 9.86
N PHE A 131 0.15 5.66 10.62
CA PHE A 131 -1.22 5.50 10.14
C PHE A 131 -2.23 6.18 11.06
N PHE A 132 -3.49 6.26 10.63
CA PHE A 132 -4.57 6.93 11.37
C PHE A 132 -4.99 6.16 12.63
N ILE A 133 -5.00 4.84 12.57
CA ILE A 133 -5.50 3.99 13.64
C ILE A 133 -4.45 2.96 14.03
N ARG A 134 -4.55 2.48 15.27
CA ARG A 134 -3.61 1.52 15.89
C ARG A 134 -4.22 0.17 16.25
N ASP A 135 -5.46 -0.08 15.84
CA ASP A 135 -6.14 -1.36 16.00
C ASP A 135 -6.96 -1.69 14.74
N PRO A 136 -6.75 -2.87 14.11
CA PRO A 136 -7.33 -3.18 12.81
C PRO A 136 -8.85 -3.35 12.84
N ILE A 137 -9.45 -3.55 14.02
CA ILE A 137 -10.91 -3.65 14.14
C ILE A 137 -11.60 -2.37 13.64
N LYS A 138 -10.95 -1.21 13.76
CA LYS A 138 -11.45 0.09 13.30
C LYS A 138 -11.24 0.32 11.80
N PHE A 139 -10.51 -0.56 11.10
CA PHE A 139 -10.11 -0.29 9.70
C PHE A 139 -11.31 -0.23 8.74
N PRO A 140 -12.29 -1.15 8.78
CA PRO A 140 -13.48 -1.02 7.92
C PRO A 140 -14.26 0.27 8.19
N ASP A 141 -14.50 0.61 9.45
CA ASP A 141 -15.19 1.85 9.85
C ASP A 141 -14.43 3.09 9.36
N PHE A 142 -13.12 3.12 9.57
CA PHE A 142 -12.26 4.17 9.06
C PHE A 142 -12.40 4.29 7.54
N ILE A 143 -12.24 3.21 6.78
CA ILE A 143 -12.33 3.24 5.32
C ILE A 143 -13.70 3.69 4.82
N HIS A 144 -14.81 3.30 5.49
CA HIS A 144 -16.13 3.80 5.15
C HIS A 144 -16.21 5.33 5.24
N THR A 145 -15.58 5.94 6.26
CA THR A 145 -15.57 7.40 6.45
C THR A 145 -14.76 8.16 5.40
N GLN A 146 -13.81 7.48 4.73
CA GLN A 146 -12.97 8.04 3.67
C GLN A 146 -13.60 7.91 2.27
N LYS A 147 -14.74 7.22 2.18
CA LYS A 147 -15.41 6.85 0.93
C LYS A 147 -16.78 7.53 0.84
N ARG A 148 -17.72 6.86 0.18
CA ARG A 148 -19.02 7.39 -0.19
C ARG A 148 -20.04 7.09 0.90
N ASN A 149 -20.87 8.07 1.20
CA ASN A 149 -22.04 7.89 2.04
C ASN A 149 -22.98 6.83 1.41
N PRO A 150 -23.54 5.91 2.21
CA PRO A 150 -24.30 4.77 1.70
C PRO A 150 -25.63 5.16 1.01
N GLN A 151 -26.19 6.33 1.32
CA GLN A 151 -27.44 6.80 0.71
C GLN A 151 -27.16 7.71 -0.49
N THR A 152 -26.23 8.66 -0.36
CA THR A 152 -26.02 9.70 -1.39
C THR A 152 -24.97 9.31 -2.43
N ASN A 153 -24.15 8.30 -2.14
CA ASN A 153 -23.01 7.88 -2.96
C ASN A 153 -21.97 9.01 -3.20
N CYS A 154 -21.98 10.05 -2.34
CA CYS A 154 -21.07 11.20 -2.37
C CYS A 154 -20.10 11.18 -1.18
N GLY A 155 -19.04 11.99 -1.24
CA GLY A 155 -18.18 12.22 -0.08
C GLY A 155 -18.95 12.91 1.06
N ASP A 156 -18.61 12.54 2.30
CA ASP A 156 -19.34 12.99 3.50
C ASP A 156 -18.37 13.58 4.53
N PRO A 157 -18.29 14.93 4.60
CA PRO A 157 -17.44 15.61 5.59
C PRO A 157 -17.82 15.29 7.03
N ASP A 158 -19.11 15.08 7.32
CA ASP A 158 -19.56 14.73 8.67
C ASP A 158 -19.03 13.33 9.04
N ALA A 159 -19.15 12.35 8.15
CA ALA A 159 -18.63 11.00 8.40
C ALA A 159 -17.11 11.00 8.63
N PHE A 160 -16.35 11.71 7.79
CA PHE A 160 -14.91 11.86 7.94
C PHE A 160 -14.55 12.49 9.30
N TRP A 161 -15.12 13.66 9.62
CA TRP A 161 -14.72 14.41 10.81
C TRP A 161 -15.31 13.88 12.10
N ASP A 162 -16.45 13.18 12.08
CA ASP A 162 -16.99 12.51 13.26
C ASP A 162 -16.08 11.36 13.71
N PHE A 163 -15.71 10.46 12.79
CA PHE A 163 -14.79 9.38 13.14
C PHE A 163 -13.44 9.91 13.60
N ILE A 164 -12.83 10.82 12.85
CA ILE A 164 -11.51 11.40 13.19
C ILE A 164 -11.54 12.10 14.56
N SER A 165 -12.61 12.83 14.87
CA SER A 165 -12.74 13.53 16.16
C SER A 165 -13.11 12.62 17.34
N LEU A 166 -13.67 11.43 17.09
CA LEU A 166 -13.91 10.39 18.11
C LEU A 166 -12.71 9.45 18.31
N VAL A 167 -11.78 9.43 17.36
CA VAL A 167 -10.61 8.56 17.34
C VAL A 167 -9.33 9.42 17.30
N PRO A 168 -9.01 10.13 18.40
CA PRO A 168 -7.96 11.15 18.41
C PRO A 168 -6.53 10.63 18.19
N GLU A 169 -6.29 9.32 18.28
CA GLU A 169 -5.00 8.75 17.84
C GLU A 169 -4.69 9.00 16.35
N THR A 170 -5.71 9.39 15.56
CA THR A 170 -5.60 9.78 14.15
C THR A 170 -4.82 11.07 13.93
N LEU A 171 -4.70 11.93 14.94
CA LEU A 171 -4.25 13.31 14.79
C LEU A 171 -2.86 13.42 14.14
N HIS A 172 -1.96 12.47 14.40
CA HIS A 172 -0.62 12.49 13.81
C HIS A 172 -0.65 12.32 12.29
N GLN A 173 -1.41 11.32 11.82
CA GLN A 173 -1.55 11.09 10.39
C GLN A 173 -2.43 12.16 9.72
N VAL A 174 -3.43 12.70 10.42
CA VAL A 174 -4.23 13.84 9.95
C VAL A 174 -3.34 15.07 9.73
N ALA A 175 -2.41 15.36 10.65
CA ALA A 175 -1.45 16.45 10.46
C ALA A 175 -0.59 16.26 9.20
N ILE A 176 -0.12 15.03 8.94
CA ILE A 176 0.63 14.70 7.71
C ILE A 176 -0.24 14.85 6.47
N LEU A 177 -1.47 14.32 6.49
CA LEU A 177 -2.42 14.37 5.38
C LEU A 177 -2.75 15.80 4.96
N PHE A 178 -2.96 16.70 5.92
CA PHE A 178 -3.28 18.09 5.62
C PHE A 178 -2.06 19.01 5.47
N SER A 179 -0.84 18.51 5.73
CA SER A 179 0.38 19.20 5.32
C SER A 179 0.53 19.19 3.79
N ASN A 180 1.57 19.85 3.29
CA ASN A 180 1.88 19.80 1.85
C ASN A 180 2.16 18.37 1.36
N ARG A 181 2.59 17.44 2.22
CA ARG A 181 2.84 16.04 1.84
C ARG A 181 1.58 15.23 1.51
N GLY A 182 0.39 15.78 1.73
CA GLY A 182 -0.87 15.14 1.33
C GLY A 182 -1.14 15.13 -0.17
N THR A 183 -0.42 15.95 -0.94
CA THR A 183 -0.58 16.11 -2.39
C THR A 183 0.80 16.07 -3.06
N PRO A 184 1.49 14.91 -3.05
CA PRO A 184 2.81 14.79 -3.66
C PRO A 184 2.75 15.05 -5.18
N ASN A 185 3.81 15.65 -5.71
CA ASN A 185 3.96 15.88 -7.14
C ASN A 185 4.42 14.59 -7.83
N GLY A 186 3.45 13.75 -8.20
CA GLY A 186 3.72 12.44 -8.76
C GLY A 186 4.29 11.45 -7.74
N TYR A 187 4.44 10.19 -8.15
CA TYR A 187 4.92 9.13 -7.25
C TYR A 187 6.43 9.18 -7.00
N ARG A 188 7.19 9.83 -7.88
CA ARG A 188 8.67 9.87 -7.81
C ARG A 188 9.19 10.83 -6.74
N HIS A 189 8.38 11.79 -6.31
CA HIS A 189 8.78 12.84 -5.36
C HIS A 189 8.26 12.62 -3.93
N MET A 190 8.01 11.36 -3.55
CA MET A 190 7.60 10.98 -2.20
C MET A 190 8.49 9.88 -1.62
N HIS A 191 8.65 9.89 -0.30
CA HIS A 191 9.26 8.76 0.41
C HIS A 191 8.29 7.56 0.45
N GLY A 192 8.82 6.38 0.80
CA GLY A 192 8.05 5.20 1.19
C GLY A 192 8.48 4.71 2.56
N PHE A 193 7.58 4.06 3.28
CA PHE A 193 7.84 3.55 4.63
C PHE A 193 7.09 2.24 4.85
N SER A 194 7.66 1.31 5.63
CA SER A 194 6.90 0.17 6.13
C SER A 194 5.74 0.59 7.05
N SER A 195 5.86 1.79 7.64
CA SER A 195 5.05 2.36 8.72
C SER A 195 5.13 1.52 10.00
N HIS A 196 4.74 0.25 9.93
CA HIS A 196 4.85 -0.74 10.98
C HIS A 196 6.30 -0.99 11.37
N THR A 197 6.45 -1.34 12.64
CA THR A 197 7.61 -2.06 13.13
C THR A 197 7.55 -3.50 12.61
N LEU A 198 8.63 -3.98 12.00
CA LEU A 198 8.87 -5.37 11.64
C LEU A 198 9.95 -5.95 12.55
N LYS A 199 10.24 -7.24 12.41
CA LYS A 199 11.33 -7.92 13.11
C LYS A 199 12.31 -8.48 12.09
N LEU A 200 13.61 -8.30 12.31
CA LEU A 200 14.66 -8.99 11.59
C LEU A 200 15.27 -10.04 12.50
N VAL A 201 15.70 -11.17 11.91
CA VAL A 201 16.36 -12.25 12.64
C VAL A 201 17.65 -12.62 11.92
N ASN A 202 18.78 -12.58 12.63
CA ASN A 202 20.09 -12.90 12.07
C ASN A 202 20.38 -14.42 12.07
N GLU A 203 21.56 -14.82 11.60
CA GLU A 203 21.99 -16.23 11.55
C GLU A 203 22.11 -16.88 12.94
N ALA A 204 22.37 -16.10 13.99
CA ALA A 204 22.44 -16.58 15.37
C ALA A 204 21.05 -16.75 16.01
N GLY A 205 19.98 -16.34 15.33
CA GLY A 205 18.61 -16.38 15.86
C GLY A 205 18.26 -15.19 16.76
N GLU A 206 19.09 -14.14 16.79
CA GLU A 206 18.81 -12.92 17.55
C GLU A 206 17.82 -12.03 16.79
N ASP A 207 16.87 -11.43 17.52
CA ASP A 207 15.82 -10.59 16.97
C ASP A 207 16.06 -9.10 17.16
N PHE A 208 15.67 -8.33 16.14
CA PHE A 208 15.78 -6.87 16.12
C PHE A 208 14.50 -6.26 15.60
N PHE A 209 13.94 -5.27 16.29
CA PHE A 209 12.80 -4.52 15.76
C PHE A 209 13.29 -3.46 14.77
N VAL A 210 12.60 -3.35 13.63
CA VAL A 210 13.02 -2.44 12.56
C VAL A 210 11.88 -1.65 11.94
N LYS A 211 12.19 -0.47 11.43
CA LYS A 211 11.33 0.28 10.49
C LYS A 211 12.07 0.53 9.19
N TRP A 212 11.42 0.29 8.05
CA TRP A 212 12.01 0.49 6.72
C TRP A 212 11.66 1.87 6.16
N HIS A 213 12.63 2.53 5.57
CA HIS A 213 12.53 3.88 5.01
C HIS A 213 13.10 3.91 3.58
N PHE A 214 12.27 4.25 2.60
CA PHE A 214 12.62 4.42 1.20
C PHE A 214 12.67 5.92 0.91
N LYS A 215 13.87 6.50 0.88
CA LYS A 215 14.09 7.94 0.73
C LYS A 215 14.25 8.27 -0.75
N CYS A 216 13.31 9.05 -1.30
CA CYS A 216 13.36 9.45 -2.72
C CYS A 216 14.63 10.22 -3.04
N ASP A 217 15.31 9.83 -4.11
CA ASP A 217 16.55 10.47 -4.54
C ASP A 217 16.30 11.72 -5.41
N GLN A 218 15.05 11.95 -5.83
CA GLN A 218 14.61 13.06 -6.71
C GLN A 218 14.27 14.33 -5.93
N GLY A 219 14.34 14.27 -4.60
CA GLY A 219 13.85 15.31 -3.69
C GLY A 219 12.32 15.29 -3.52
N ILE A 220 11.87 15.71 -2.33
CA ILE A 220 10.43 15.84 -2.03
C ILE A 220 9.87 17.05 -2.77
N LYS A 221 8.75 16.85 -3.47
CA LYS A 221 7.98 17.92 -4.13
C LYS A 221 6.50 17.65 -3.94
N ASN A 222 5.73 18.71 -3.69
CA ASN A 222 4.30 18.63 -3.46
C ASN A 222 3.59 19.76 -4.19
N PHE A 223 2.31 19.55 -4.48
CA PHE A 223 1.41 20.60 -4.95
C PHE A 223 0.79 21.34 -3.77
N LYS A 224 0.56 22.64 -3.93
CA LYS A 224 -0.41 23.37 -3.10
C LYS A 224 -1.82 22.91 -3.46
N ALA A 225 -2.78 23.12 -2.56
CA ALA A 225 -4.14 22.61 -2.73
C ALA A 225 -4.83 23.06 -4.03
N ALA A 226 -4.65 24.33 -4.43
CA ALA A 226 -5.22 24.87 -5.65
C ALA A 226 -4.63 24.23 -6.92
N GLU A 227 -3.32 23.96 -6.94
CA GLU A 227 -2.65 23.30 -8.06
C GLU A 227 -3.08 21.85 -8.19
N ALA A 228 -3.15 21.14 -7.06
CA ALA A 228 -3.64 19.76 -7.01
C ALA A 228 -5.08 19.65 -7.53
N ALA A 229 -5.95 20.58 -7.15
CA ALA A 229 -7.34 20.64 -7.61
C ALA A 229 -7.47 20.94 -9.11
N LYS A 230 -6.61 21.81 -9.65
CA LYS A 230 -6.55 22.08 -11.09
C LYS A 230 -6.15 20.84 -11.87
N LEU A 231 -5.10 20.13 -11.43
CA LEU A 231 -4.67 18.89 -12.08
C LEU A 231 -5.72 17.78 -11.96
N ALA A 232 -6.45 17.71 -10.84
CA ALA A 232 -7.48 16.69 -10.66
C ALA A 232 -8.58 16.76 -11.74
N SER A 233 -8.84 17.94 -12.31
CA SER A 233 -9.80 18.12 -13.41
C SER A 233 -9.16 18.08 -14.80
N SER A 234 -7.95 18.61 -14.96
CA SER A 234 -7.31 18.67 -16.29
C SER A 234 -6.54 17.41 -16.68
N ASP A 235 -6.05 16.66 -15.70
CA ASP A 235 -5.24 15.44 -15.86
C ASP A 235 -5.42 14.51 -14.64
N PRO A 236 -6.54 13.76 -14.56
CA PRO A 236 -6.81 12.86 -13.44
C PRO A 236 -5.80 11.71 -13.32
N ASP A 237 -4.98 11.47 -14.35
CA ASP A 237 -3.97 10.39 -14.41
C ASP A 237 -2.54 10.92 -14.29
N TYR A 238 -2.37 12.14 -13.77
CA TYR A 238 -1.09 12.85 -13.69
C TYR A 238 0.08 12.01 -13.15
N ALA A 239 -0.09 11.36 -11.98
CA ALA A 239 1.00 10.64 -11.34
C ALA A 239 1.36 9.35 -12.10
N THR A 240 0.35 8.73 -12.73
CA THR A 240 0.49 7.59 -13.61
C THR A 240 1.27 7.97 -14.87
N ALA A 241 0.89 9.06 -15.53
CA ALA A 241 1.57 9.58 -16.71
C ALA A 241 3.01 10.04 -16.39
N ASP A 242 3.23 10.72 -15.27
CA ASP A 242 4.57 11.14 -14.80
C ASP A 242 5.52 9.94 -14.66
N LEU A 243 5.09 8.89 -13.94
CA LEU A 243 5.92 7.70 -13.72
C LEU A 243 6.24 6.99 -15.04
N PHE A 244 5.22 6.77 -15.87
CA PHE A 244 5.40 6.09 -17.16
C PHE A 244 6.37 6.84 -18.06
N ASN A 245 6.18 8.16 -18.21
CA ASN A 245 6.98 9.00 -19.08
C ASN A 245 8.42 9.15 -18.60
N ALA A 246 8.65 9.22 -17.28
CA ALA A 246 10.00 9.28 -16.71
C ALA A 246 10.79 8.01 -17.09
N ILE A 247 10.21 6.83 -16.86
CA ILE A 247 10.84 5.55 -17.18
C ILE A 247 11.04 5.39 -18.69
N ALA A 248 10.03 5.75 -19.51
CA ALA A 248 10.13 5.65 -20.96
C ALA A 248 11.26 6.53 -21.55
N LYS A 249 11.61 7.63 -20.88
CA LYS A 249 12.70 8.55 -21.27
C LYS A 249 14.06 8.19 -20.65
N GLY A 250 14.15 7.14 -19.83
CA GLY A 250 15.36 6.77 -19.12
C GLY A 250 15.65 7.58 -17.84
N ASP A 251 14.72 8.45 -17.41
CA ASP A 251 14.78 9.15 -16.12
C ASP A 251 14.28 8.23 -14.99
N PHE A 252 15.04 7.18 -14.72
CA PHE A 252 14.65 6.11 -13.80
C PHE A 252 14.58 6.60 -12.35
N PRO A 253 13.40 6.60 -11.71
CA PRO A 253 13.32 6.99 -10.32
C PRO A 253 13.93 5.92 -9.42
N SER A 254 14.69 6.37 -8.43
CA SER A 254 15.29 5.57 -7.38
C SER A 254 15.02 6.09 -5.97
N TRP A 255 15.13 5.18 -5.01
CA TRP A 255 15.02 5.44 -3.58
C TRP A 255 16.19 4.79 -2.82
N SER A 256 16.86 5.57 -1.98
CA SER A 256 17.83 5.08 -1.01
C SER A 256 17.11 4.42 0.18
N VAL A 257 17.37 3.14 0.40
CA VAL A 257 16.67 2.31 1.40
C VAL A 257 17.48 2.23 2.67
N HIS A 258 16.80 2.49 3.79
CA HIS A 258 17.36 2.52 5.13
C HIS A 258 16.47 1.74 6.11
N ILE A 259 17.05 1.38 7.25
CA ILE A 259 16.34 0.85 8.41
C ILE A 259 16.66 1.65 9.66
N GLN A 260 15.70 1.80 10.56
CA GLN A 260 15.98 2.04 11.98
C GLN A 260 15.99 0.68 12.68
N VAL A 261 16.86 0.49 13.68
CA VAL A 261 16.98 -0.77 14.42
C VAL A 261 16.90 -0.49 15.92
N MET A 262 16.04 -1.23 16.62
CA MET A 262 15.83 -1.17 18.07
C MET A 262 15.98 -2.58 18.65
N ASN A 263 16.79 -2.72 19.71
CA ASN A 263 16.91 -4.02 20.38
C ASN A 263 15.63 -4.32 21.19
N PRO A 264 15.24 -5.60 21.34
CA PRO A 264 14.06 -5.95 22.13
C PRO A 264 14.09 -5.44 23.58
N LYS A 265 15.28 -5.35 24.19
CA LYS A 265 15.46 -4.79 25.54
C LYS A 265 15.12 -3.30 25.61
N ASP A 266 15.42 -2.55 24.56
CA ASP A 266 15.14 -1.11 24.49
C ASP A 266 13.65 -0.87 24.24
N ALA A 267 13.00 -1.75 23.46
CA ALA A 267 11.58 -1.68 23.15
C ALA A 267 10.68 -1.73 24.41
N ALA A 268 11.10 -2.47 25.44
CA ALA A 268 10.34 -2.61 26.69
C ALA A 268 10.29 -1.33 27.53
N THR A 269 11.23 -0.42 27.36
CA THR A 269 11.37 0.81 28.16
C THR A 269 11.30 2.09 27.33
N TYR A 270 11.13 1.97 26.01
CA TYR A 270 11.01 3.12 25.14
C TYR A 270 9.76 3.93 25.49
N ARG A 271 9.90 5.26 25.49
CA ARG A 271 8.84 6.20 25.92
C ARG A 271 7.53 6.11 25.13
N TRP A 272 7.54 5.47 23.96
CA TRP A 272 6.34 5.19 23.19
C TRP A 272 6.23 3.68 23.02
N ASN A 273 5.02 3.15 22.92
CA ASN A 273 4.85 1.79 22.41
C ASN A 273 5.50 1.68 21.02
N PRO A 274 6.59 0.92 20.85
CA PRO A 274 7.32 0.85 19.59
C PRO A 274 6.53 0.15 18.49
N PHE A 275 5.42 -0.52 18.84
CA PHE A 275 4.49 -1.20 17.93
C PHE A 275 3.20 -0.41 17.66
N ASP A 276 3.06 0.79 18.22
CA ASP A 276 1.95 1.70 17.86
C ASP A 276 2.26 2.38 16.53
N VAL A 277 1.55 1.99 15.47
CA VAL A 277 1.74 2.57 14.11
C VAL A 277 1.36 4.04 14.02
N THR A 278 0.72 4.64 15.03
CA THR A 278 0.49 6.09 15.08
C THR A 278 1.74 6.86 15.55
N LYS A 279 2.82 6.16 15.91
CA LYS A 279 4.06 6.72 16.45
C LYS A 279 5.28 6.44 15.55
N VAL A 280 6.18 7.42 15.48
CA VAL A 280 7.52 7.25 14.90
C VAL A 280 8.56 6.98 15.97
N TRP A 281 9.67 6.37 15.56
CA TRP A 281 10.90 6.33 16.36
C TRP A 281 11.75 7.56 16.02
N SER A 282 12.22 8.26 17.06
CA SER A 282 13.08 9.43 16.88
C SER A 282 14.34 9.03 16.12
N GLN A 283 14.66 9.73 15.03
CA GLN A 283 15.91 9.51 14.30
C GLN A 283 17.15 9.96 15.09
N LYS A 284 16.97 10.74 16.17
CA LYS A 284 18.07 11.05 17.11
C LYS A 284 18.43 9.84 17.97
N ASP A 285 17.44 9.01 18.27
CA ASP A 285 17.59 7.87 19.18
C ASP A 285 17.98 6.63 18.38
N TYR A 286 17.33 6.45 17.22
CA TYR A 286 17.55 5.35 16.30
C TYR A 286 17.85 5.93 14.91
N PRO A 287 19.11 6.23 14.59
CA PRO A 287 19.49 6.81 13.30
C PRO A 287 19.19 5.85 12.14
N LEU A 288 19.07 6.42 10.94
CA LEU A 288 18.90 5.63 9.72
C LEU A 288 20.20 4.89 9.37
N ILE A 289 20.11 3.58 9.23
CA ILE A 289 21.18 2.71 8.77
C ILE A 289 20.92 2.42 7.29
N PRO A 290 21.85 2.75 6.37
CA PRO A 290 21.67 2.46 4.95
C PRO A 290 21.69 0.95 4.69
N VAL A 291 20.92 0.51 3.70
CA VAL A 291 20.80 -0.90 3.30
C VAL A 291 21.09 -1.09 1.82
N GLY A 292 20.42 -0.32 0.97
CA GLY A 292 20.46 -0.52 -0.47
C GLY A 292 19.80 0.58 -1.26
N LYS A 293 19.59 0.33 -2.55
CA LYS A 293 18.96 1.25 -3.49
C LYS A 293 17.90 0.53 -4.31
N MET A 294 16.69 1.09 -4.33
CA MET A 294 15.61 0.66 -5.23
C MET A 294 15.64 1.52 -6.49
N VAL A 295 15.56 0.93 -7.67
CA VAL A 295 15.50 1.64 -8.96
C VAL A 295 14.37 1.06 -9.79
N LEU A 296 13.48 1.91 -10.31
CA LEU A 296 12.43 1.51 -11.25
C LEU A 296 12.83 1.89 -12.67
N ASN A 297 12.94 0.90 -13.55
CA ASN A 297 13.56 1.07 -14.86
C ASN A 297 12.82 0.41 -16.02
N ARG A 298 11.64 -0.16 -15.78
CA ARG A 298 10.83 -0.77 -16.84
C ARG A 298 9.35 -0.58 -16.56
N ASN A 299 8.64 -0.03 -17.53
CA ASN A 299 7.18 0.07 -17.50
C ASN A 299 6.54 -1.33 -17.64
N PRO A 300 5.30 -1.52 -17.17
CA PRO A 300 4.51 -2.69 -17.51
C PRO A 300 4.28 -2.76 -19.03
N ASP A 301 4.31 -3.96 -19.60
CA ASP A 301 3.92 -4.18 -21.00
C ASP A 301 2.39 -4.13 -21.13
N ASN A 302 1.68 -4.66 -20.14
CA ASN A 302 0.23 -4.56 -20.02
C ASN A 302 -0.20 -4.16 -18.60
N TYR A 303 -0.83 -2.98 -18.47
CA TYR A 303 -1.28 -2.46 -17.17
C TYR A 303 -2.23 -3.43 -16.44
N PHE A 304 -3.18 -4.05 -17.13
CA PHE A 304 -4.14 -4.93 -16.47
C PHE A 304 -3.46 -6.20 -15.94
N ALA A 305 -2.65 -6.86 -16.78
CA ALA A 305 -1.95 -8.09 -16.43
C ALA A 305 -0.96 -7.91 -15.28
N GLU A 306 -0.26 -6.78 -15.24
CA GLU A 306 0.88 -6.59 -14.34
C GLU A 306 0.60 -5.61 -13.19
N VAL A 307 -0.26 -4.62 -13.36
CA VAL A 307 -0.57 -3.63 -12.31
C VAL A 307 -1.90 -3.92 -11.63
N GLU A 308 -2.97 -4.07 -12.41
CA GLU A 308 -4.31 -4.31 -11.85
C GLU A 308 -4.35 -5.65 -11.10
N GLN A 309 -3.78 -6.70 -11.70
CA GLN A 309 -3.73 -8.04 -11.11
C GLN A 309 -2.59 -8.27 -10.10
N ALA A 310 -1.74 -7.28 -9.84
CA ALA A 310 -0.73 -7.38 -8.80
C ALA A 310 -1.35 -7.59 -7.41
N ALA A 311 -0.76 -8.48 -6.63
CA ALA A 311 -1.20 -8.80 -5.28
C ALA A 311 0.02 -8.76 -4.33
N PHE A 312 -0.03 -7.85 -3.36
CA PHE A 312 1.03 -7.67 -2.36
C PHE A 312 0.49 -8.06 -1.00
N SER A 313 1.11 -9.00 -0.30
CA SER A 313 0.62 -9.44 1.02
C SER A 313 1.66 -9.21 2.11
N PRO A 314 1.35 -8.46 3.19
CA PRO A 314 2.26 -8.34 4.34
C PRO A 314 2.66 -9.67 4.98
N SER A 315 1.89 -10.75 4.78
CA SER A 315 2.26 -12.10 5.23
C SER A 315 3.25 -12.82 4.31
N HIS A 316 3.55 -12.30 3.12
CA HIS A 316 4.65 -12.79 2.30
C HIS A 316 5.97 -12.24 2.84
N MET A 317 6.52 -12.95 3.82
CA MET A 317 7.84 -12.70 4.40
C MET A 317 8.78 -13.87 4.09
N VAL A 318 10.07 -13.59 4.05
CA VAL A 318 11.14 -14.58 3.79
C VAL A 318 11.98 -14.79 5.05
N PRO A 319 12.71 -15.90 5.18
CA PRO A 319 13.54 -16.15 6.36
C PRO A 319 14.41 -14.95 6.73
N GLY A 320 14.40 -14.56 8.01
CA GLY A 320 15.11 -13.37 8.51
C GLY A 320 14.30 -12.07 8.51
N ILE A 321 13.05 -12.08 8.03
CA ILE A 321 12.08 -10.99 8.14
C ILE A 321 10.78 -11.54 8.73
N GLU A 322 10.28 -10.90 9.78
CA GLU A 322 9.12 -11.34 10.54
C GLU A 322 8.19 -10.17 10.90
N ALA A 323 6.94 -10.51 11.25
CA ALA A 323 6.00 -9.56 11.80
C ALA A 323 6.36 -9.22 13.25
N SER A 324 6.12 -7.97 13.65
CA SER A 324 6.07 -7.59 15.07
C SER A 324 4.67 -7.79 15.65
N THR A 325 4.49 -7.44 16.92
CA THR A 325 3.20 -7.46 17.62
C THR A 325 2.36 -6.19 17.40
N ASP A 326 2.71 -5.35 16.42
CA ASP A 326 1.86 -4.24 15.98
C ASP A 326 0.47 -4.76 15.57
N ARG A 327 -0.57 -4.35 16.30
CA ARG A 327 -1.95 -4.85 16.10
C ARG A 327 -2.43 -4.62 14.66
N MET A 328 -2.12 -3.47 14.08
CA MET A 328 -2.52 -3.17 12.71
C MET A 328 -1.84 -4.12 11.74
N LEU A 329 -0.53 -4.36 11.90
CA LEU A 329 0.20 -5.32 11.08
C LEU A 329 -0.43 -6.71 11.18
N GLN A 330 -0.75 -7.18 12.39
CA GLN A 330 -1.35 -8.49 12.64
C GLN A 330 -2.66 -8.70 11.85
N GLY A 331 -3.57 -7.71 11.84
CA GLY A 331 -4.79 -7.79 11.04
C GLY A 331 -4.53 -7.86 9.53
N ARG A 332 -3.48 -7.18 9.06
CA ARG A 332 -3.09 -7.17 7.63
C ARG A 332 -2.52 -8.51 7.16
N LEU A 333 -1.93 -9.32 8.05
CA LEU A 333 -1.40 -10.64 7.69
C LEU A 333 -2.50 -11.57 7.12
N PHE A 334 -3.73 -11.42 7.61
CA PHE A 334 -4.91 -12.13 7.14
C PHE A 334 -5.62 -11.42 5.98
N SER A 335 -5.88 -10.12 6.13
CA SER A 335 -6.81 -9.38 5.24
C SER A 335 -6.38 -9.38 3.77
N TYR A 336 -5.08 -9.32 3.49
CA TYR A 336 -4.57 -9.19 2.11
C TYR A 336 -4.71 -10.48 1.30
N PRO A 337 -4.24 -11.66 1.77
CA PRO A 337 -4.50 -12.91 1.06
C PRO A 337 -6.00 -13.19 0.88
N ASP A 338 -6.83 -12.83 1.87
CA ASP A 338 -8.28 -12.99 1.80
C ASP A 338 -8.91 -12.16 0.68
N THR A 339 -8.69 -10.84 0.66
CA THR A 339 -9.24 -9.98 -0.41
C THR A 339 -8.70 -10.34 -1.79
N HIS A 340 -7.48 -10.87 -1.90
CA HIS A 340 -6.94 -11.35 -3.18
C HIS A 340 -7.66 -12.58 -3.72
N ARG A 341 -8.01 -13.54 -2.84
CA ARG A 341 -8.80 -14.73 -3.26
C ARG A 341 -10.17 -14.34 -3.79
N HIS A 342 -10.79 -13.31 -3.21
CA HIS A 342 -12.03 -12.73 -3.74
C HIS A 342 -11.81 -12.00 -5.07
N ARG A 343 -10.86 -11.05 -5.10
CA ARG A 343 -10.67 -10.12 -6.23
C ARG A 343 -10.13 -10.78 -7.50
N LEU A 344 -9.22 -11.74 -7.34
CA LEU A 344 -8.45 -12.34 -8.43
C LEU A 344 -8.69 -13.85 -8.58
N GLY A 345 -9.35 -14.49 -7.61
CA GLY A 345 -9.57 -15.92 -7.56
C GLY A 345 -8.58 -16.68 -6.67
N ALA A 346 -8.92 -17.92 -6.34
CA ALA A 346 -8.15 -18.76 -5.42
C ALA A 346 -6.69 -18.98 -5.88
N ASN A 347 -6.47 -19.07 -7.19
CA ASN A 347 -5.17 -19.33 -7.81
C ASN A 347 -4.44 -18.05 -8.27
N TYR A 348 -4.73 -16.87 -7.69
CA TYR A 348 -4.13 -15.59 -8.11
C TYR A 348 -2.58 -15.56 -8.11
N GLN A 349 -1.94 -16.44 -7.35
CA GLN A 349 -0.48 -16.60 -7.31
C GLN A 349 0.09 -17.23 -8.59
N GLN A 350 -0.76 -17.83 -9.45
CA GLN A 350 -0.38 -18.33 -10.77
C GLN A 350 -0.35 -17.22 -11.83
N ILE A 351 -0.90 -16.03 -11.54
CA ILE A 351 -0.80 -14.86 -12.43
C ILE A 351 0.67 -14.42 -12.48
N PRO A 352 1.28 -14.22 -13.67
CA PRO A 352 2.73 -14.06 -13.82
C PRO A 352 3.39 -13.04 -12.88
N ILE A 353 2.77 -11.87 -12.68
CA ILE A 353 3.33 -10.83 -11.80
C ILE A 353 3.40 -11.26 -10.32
N ASN A 354 2.55 -12.19 -9.90
CA ASN A 354 2.47 -12.68 -8.52
C ASN A 354 3.30 -13.93 -8.27
N VAL A 355 3.75 -14.62 -9.34
CA VAL A 355 4.55 -15.84 -9.25
C VAL A 355 5.90 -15.52 -8.58
N PRO A 356 6.34 -16.28 -7.57
CA PRO A 356 7.69 -16.16 -7.01
C PRO A 356 8.71 -16.85 -7.94
N TYR A 357 8.91 -16.30 -9.14
CA TYR A 357 9.64 -16.96 -10.23
C TYR A 357 11.14 -17.19 -9.94
N ASN A 358 11.71 -16.50 -8.95
CA ASN A 358 13.09 -16.71 -8.49
C ASN A 358 13.21 -17.79 -7.40
N ALA A 359 12.10 -18.37 -6.94
CA ALA A 359 12.09 -19.43 -5.95
C ALA A 359 11.47 -20.71 -6.54
N ARG A 360 11.81 -21.87 -5.96
CA ARG A 360 11.16 -23.13 -6.33
C ARG A 360 9.91 -23.35 -5.49
N VAL A 361 8.74 -23.15 -6.09
CA VAL A 361 7.45 -23.46 -5.45
C VAL A 361 7.22 -24.98 -5.47
N ALA A 362 7.09 -25.59 -4.30
CA ALA A 362 6.76 -27.00 -4.14
C ALA A 362 5.87 -27.19 -2.90
N HIS A 363 4.58 -27.42 -3.12
CA HIS A 363 3.58 -27.58 -2.06
C HIS A 363 2.49 -28.59 -2.44
N GLN A 364 1.62 -28.91 -1.47
CA GLN A 364 0.54 -29.87 -1.60
C GLN A 364 -0.81 -29.23 -2.00
N GLN A 365 -0.89 -27.90 -2.18
CA GLN A 365 -2.10 -27.25 -2.69
C GLN A 365 -2.44 -27.74 -4.12
N ARG A 366 -3.73 -27.96 -4.39
CA ARG A 366 -4.26 -28.50 -5.67
C ARG A 366 -5.57 -27.82 -6.06
N ASP A 367 -5.92 -27.98 -7.32
CA ASP A 367 -7.21 -27.66 -7.95
C ASP A 367 -7.55 -26.16 -7.89
N GLY A 368 -8.83 -25.84 -7.68
CA GLY A 368 -9.36 -24.49 -7.70
C GLY A 368 -9.60 -23.93 -9.10
N PRO A 369 -10.41 -22.86 -9.22
CA PRO A 369 -10.71 -22.24 -10.51
C PRO A 369 -9.43 -21.71 -11.16
N MET A 370 -9.36 -21.80 -12.50
CA MET A 370 -8.23 -21.32 -13.31
C MET A 370 -6.87 -21.90 -12.88
N ALA A 371 -6.82 -23.18 -12.50
CA ALA A 371 -5.56 -23.90 -12.34
C ALA A 371 -4.92 -24.15 -13.71
N VAL A 372 -3.84 -23.42 -14.03
CA VAL A 372 -3.22 -23.41 -15.38
C VAL A 372 -1.73 -23.78 -15.36
N ASN A 373 -1.15 -24.00 -14.19
CA ASN A 373 0.27 -24.33 -14.01
C ASN A 373 0.57 -25.84 -13.98
N GLY A 374 -0.35 -26.69 -14.43
CA GLY A 374 -0.22 -28.15 -14.38
C GLY A 374 -0.53 -28.79 -13.01
N ASN A 375 -0.94 -27.99 -12.01
CA ASN A 375 -1.54 -28.46 -10.75
C ASN A 375 -0.68 -29.47 -9.95
N GLY A 376 0.65 -29.39 -10.07
CA GLY A 376 1.57 -30.34 -9.41
C GLY A 376 1.59 -31.76 -10.01
N GLY A 377 0.93 -31.98 -11.15
CA GLY A 377 0.90 -33.26 -11.85
C GLY A 377 0.46 -34.43 -10.97
N SER A 378 1.16 -35.56 -11.08
CA SER A 378 0.91 -36.77 -10.28
C SER A 378 1.65 -36.80 -8.93
N ALA A 379 2.28 -35.70 -8.51
CA ALA A 379 3.04 -35.67 -7.26
C ALA A 379 2.13 -35.86 -6.04
N PRO A 380 2.59 -36.56 -4.98
CA PRO A 380 1.82 -36.72 -3.75
C PRO A 380 1.30 -35.38 -3.21
N ASN A 381 0.01 -35.33 -2.91
CA ASN A 381 -0.70 -34.13 -2.43
C ASN A 381 -0.89 -34.12 -0.91
N TYR A 382 -0.07 -34.87 -0.18
CA TYR A 382 -0.08 -34.93 1.29
C TYR A 382 1.36 -35.01 1.84
N GLU A 383 1.52 -34.62 3.10
CA GLU A 383 2.78 -34.66 3.85
C GLU A 383 2.46 -35.01 5.32
N PRO A 384 3.27 -35.85 5.99
CA PRO A 384 4.42 -36.58 5.46
C PRO A 384 4.03 -37.68 4.45
N ASN A 385 4.92 -38.01 3.51
CA ASN A 385 4.71 -39.08 2.52
C ASN A 385 6.00 -39.87 2.22
N SER A 386 5.84 -41.12 1.79
CA SER A 386 6.93 -42.05 1.44
C SER A 386 7.23 -42.12 -0.07
N PHE A 387 6.65 -41.22 -0.87
CA PHE A 387 6.63 -41.30 -2.33
C PHE A 387 7.39 -40.16 -3.01
N GLY A 388 8.35 -39.54 -2.31
CA GLY A 388 9.23 -38.51 -2.88
C GLY A 388 8.56 -37.15 -3.15
N GLY A 389 7.40 -36.87 -2.53
CA GLY A 389 6.76 -35.56 -2.62
C GLY A 389 7.52 -34.45 -1.87
N ALA A 390 7.04 -33.22 -1.96
CA ALA A 390 7.59 -32.09 -1.21
C ALA A 390 7.59 -32.38 0.30
N LYS A 391 8.70 -32.05 0.98
CA LYS A 391 8.92 -32.29 2.41
C LYS A 391 9.24 -30.97 3.11
N GLN A 392 8.84 -30.86 4.36
CA GLN A 392 9.29 -29.77 5.21
C GLN A 392 10.82 -29.79 5.38
N THR A 393 11.44 -28.61 5.45
CA THR A 393 12.87 -28.47 5.71
C THR A 393 13.11 -27.85 7.09
N ALA A 394 14.19 -28.24 7.76
CA ALA A 394 14.66 -27.59 8.98
C ALA A 394 15.43 -26.27 8.72
N VAL A 395 15.53 -25.81 7.46
CA VAL A 395 16.17 -24.54 7.12
C VAL A 395 15.49 -23.45 7.95
N SER A 396 16.33 -22.78 8.75
CA SER A 396 15.97 -21.93 9.87
C SER A 396 14.60 -21.29 9.71
N THR A 397 13.66 -21.66 10.58
CA THR A 397 12.27 -21.24 10.52
C THR A 397 12.17 -19.74 10.25
N THR A 398 11.26 -19.36 9.35
CA THR A 398 10.92 -17.95 9.13
C THR A 398 10.50 -17.28 10.43
N TYR A 399 10.00 -18.06 11.40
CA TYR A 399 9.48 -17.59 12.67
C TYR A 399 10.42 -17.91 13.84
N SER A 400 10.75 -16.90 14.63
CA SER A 400 11.41 -17.05 15.92
C SER A 400 10.39 -17.31 17.03
N ALA A 401 10.73 -18.21 17.95
CA ALA A 401 9.95 -18.38 19.17
C ALA A 401 10.13 -17.16 20.09
N PHE A 402 9.09 -16.82 20.84
CA PHE A 402 9.14 -15.78 21.87
C PHE A 402 8.21 -16.16 23.02
N GLU A 403 8.59 -15.80 24.25
CA GLU A 403 7.80 -16.08 25.44
C GLU A 403 6.65 -15.06 25.58
N ILE A 404 5.49 -15.52 26.03
CA ILE A 404 4.33 -14.67 26.32
C ILE A 404 3.84 -14.97 27.74
N ASN A 405 4.08 -14.04 28.67
CA ASN A 405 3.51 -14.06 30.01
C ASN A 405 2.45 -12.96 30.15
N ALA A 406 1.23 -13.23 29.68
CA ALA A 406 0.14 -12.26 29.67
C ALA A 406 -1.25 -12.91 29.65
N ILE A 407 -2.27 -12.12 29.98
CA ILE A 407 -3.68 -12.50 29.82
C ILE A 407 -4.12 -12.25 28.37
N ALA A 408 -4.75 -13.23 27.74
CA ALA A 408 -5.41 -13.05 26.45
C ALA A 408 -6.77 -12.34 26.65
N ALA A 409 -6.87 -11.07 26.24
CA ALA A 409 -8.08 -10.26 26.36
C ALA A 409 -8.12 -9.14 25.31
N ARG A 410 -9.26 -8.45 25.20
CA ARG A 410 -9.36 -7.18 24.49
C ARG A 410 -8.77 -6.06 25.33
N HIS A 411 -7.46 -5.85 25.21
CA HIS A 411 -6.74 -4.82 25.95
C HIS A 411 -7.04 -3.43 25.39
N ILE A 412 -7.71 -2.59 26.18
CA ILE A 412 -8.06 -1.20 25.83
C ILE A 412 -6.77 -0.37 25.71
N ILE A 413 -6.59 0.30 24.57
CA ILE A 413 -5.52 1.29 24.42
C ILE A 413 -6.09 2.63 24.89
N GLN A 414 -5.69 3.06 26.09
CA GLN A 414 -6.14 4.32 26.65
C GLN A 414 -5.59 5.50 25.85
N LEU A 415 -6.45 6.48 25.60
CA LEU A 415 -6.02 7.78 25.09
C LEU A 415 -5.30 8.54 26.20
N THR A 416 -4.08 8.98 25.95
CA THR A 416 -3.30 9.80 26.90
C THR A 416 -2.79 11.07 26.21
N ASP A 417 -2.20 11.99 26.98
CA ASP A 417 -1.60 13.20 26.40
C ASP A 417 -0.40 12.89 25.50
N GLU A 418 0.20 11.70 25.61
CA GLU A 418 1.27 11.21 24.73
C GLU A 418 0.84 11.11 23.26
N ASP A 419 -0.44 10.83 23.01
CA ASP A 419 -1.00 10.76 21.66
C ASP A 419 -0.94 12.11 20.92
N PHE A 420 -0.81 13.21 21.66
CA PHE A 420 -0.77 14.57 21.13
C PHE A 420 0.64 15.14 21.00
N VAL A 421 1.65 14.48 21.61
CA VAL A 421 3.05 14.95 21.61
C VAL A 421 3.66 14.93 20.19
N GLN A 422 3.58 13.80 19.49
CA GLN A 422 4.18 13.69 18.15
C GLN A 422 3.49 14.56 17.08
N PRO A 423 2.14 14.65 17.02
CA PRO A 423 1.48 15.62 16.14
C PRO A 423 1.91 17.07 16.42
N GLY A 424 1.99 17.47 17.70
CA GLY A 424 2.46 18.80 18.07
C GLY A 424 3.91 19.05 17.67
N ASN A 425 4.78 18.04 17.85
CA ASN A 425 6.17 18.12 17.42
C ASN A 425 6.27 18.32 15.90
N LEU A 426 5.45 17.61 15.13
CA LEU A 426 5.39 17.79 13.68
C LEU A 426 4.99 19.22 13.32
N TYR A 427 3.91 19.76 13.90
CA TYR A 427 3.49 21.15 13.66
C TYR A 427 4.63 22.15 13.93
N ARG A 428 5.36 21.97 15.05
CA ARG A 428 6.46 22.85 15.44
C ARG A 428 7.69 22.77 14.52
N LEU A 429 7.86 21.65 13.80
CA LEU A 429 8.94 21.49 12.82
C LEU A 429 8.65 22.16 11.47
N LEU A 430 7.38 22.45 11.17
CA LEU A 430 6.98 23.09 9.91
C LEU A 430 7.46 24.55 9.86
N SER A 431 7.85 24.99 8.67
CA SER A 431 8.08 26.42 8.39
C SER A 431 6.80 27.25 8.58
N ALA A 432 6.93 28.57 8.69
CA ALA A 432 5.77 29.46 8.85
C ALA A 432 4.76 29.33 7.68
N GLU A 433 5.27 29.12 6.46
CA GLU A 433 4.45 28.88 5.28
C GLU A 433 3.73 27.54 5.37
N GLU A 434 4.45 26.45 5.66
CA GLU A 434 3.86 25.10 5.77
C GLU A 434 2.84 25.00 6.92
N LYS A 435 3.06 25.71 8.03
CA LYS A 435 2.05 25.84 9.10
C LYS A 435 0.78 26.51 8.58
N SER A 436 0.92 27.54 7.74
CA SER A 436 -0.21 28.25 7.15
C SER A 436 -0.96 27.38 6.16
N ASP A 437 -0.26 26.65 5.31
CA ASP A 437 -0.87 25.67 4.39
C ASP A 437 -1.64 24.60 5.17
N LEU A 438 -1.03 24.03 6.22
CA LEU A 438 -1.68 23.02 7.06
C LEU A 438 -2.98 23.54 7.67
N VAL A 439 -2.95 24.74 8.26
CA VAL A 439 -4.13 25.39 8.84
C VAL A 439 -5.21 25.60 7.77
N ASP A 440 -4.84 26.13 6.60
CA ASP A 440 -5.77 26.44 5.53
C ASP A 440 -6.39 25.17 4.91
N ASN A 441 -5.59 24.13 4.71
CA ASN A 441 -6.04 22.83 4.22
C ASN A 441 -7.02 22.18 5.21
N MET A 442 -6.68 22.17 6.51
CA MET A 442 -7.54 21.58 7.53
C MET A 442 -8.85 22.35 7.69
N ALA A 443 -8.78 23.67 7.89
CA ALA A 443 -9.98 24.49 8.06
C ALA A 443 -10.85 24.47 6.80
N GLY A 444 -10.25 24.47 5.61
CA GLY A 444 -10.95 24.39 4.33
C GLY A 444 -11.73 23.08 4.14
N ALA A 445 -11.27 21.98 4.73
CA ALA A 445 -12.01 20.71 4.74
C ALA A 445 -13.00 20.61 5.92
N LEU A 446 -12.60 21.04 7.11
CA LEU A 446 -13.38 20.95 8.34
C LEU A 446 -14.61 21.86 8.35
N LYS A 447 -14.57 23.00 7.64
CA LYS A 447 -15.71 23.94 7.55
C LYS A 447 -17.00 23.30 7.01
N ASN A 448 -16.89 22.18 6.29
CA ASN A 448 -18.02 21.49 5.68
C ASN A 448 -18.69 20.47 6.63
N ALA A 449 -18.13 20.24 7.82
CA ALA A 449 -18.73 19.39 8.85
C ALA A 449 -19.62 20.20 9.80
N LYS A 450 -20.49 19.54 10.57
CA LYS A 450 -21.30 20.17 11.62
C LYS A 450 -20.46 20.83 12.71
N LEU A 451 -20.96 21.92 13.29
CA LEU A 451 -20.26 22.74 14.29
C LEU A 451 -19.68 21.95 15.46
N PHE A 452 -20.45 21.03 16.06
CA PHE A 452 -19.97 20.23 17.20
C PHE A 452 -18.79 19.31 16.84
N LEU A 453 -18.67 18.89 15.57
CA LEU A 453 -17.53 18.13 15.06
C LEU A 453 -16.32 19.04 14.90
N GLN A 454 -16.53 20.25 14.38
CA GLN A 454 -15.49 21.28 14.28
C GLN A 454 -14.91 21.60 15.66
N GLU A 455 -15.77 21.84 16.66
CA GLU A 455 -15.38 22.13 18.04
C GLU A 455 -14.57 21.00 18.67
N ARG A 456 -15.04 19.74 18.52
CA ARG A 456 -14.35 18.57 19.06
C ARG A 456 -12.96 18.42 18.45
N GLN A 457 -12.85 18.55 17.13
CA GLN A 457 -11.57 18.44 16.43
C GLN A 457 -10.60 19.57 16.81
N VAL A 458 -11.08 20.81 16.89
CA VAL A 458 -10.27 21.95 17.38
C VAL A 458 -9.76 21.69 18.80
N GLY A 459 -10.59 21.09 19.67
CA GLY A 459 -10.19 20.67 21.01
C GLY A 459 -8.97 19.73 21.00
N HIS A 460 -8.98 18.70 20.15
CA HIS A 460 -7.84 17.79 19.99
C HIS A 460 -6.59 18.48 19.44
N ILE A 461 -6.76 19.37 18.47
CA ILE A 461 -5.64 20.14 17.90
C ILE A 461 -4.99 21.03 18.97
N LYS A 462 -5.79 21.71 19.81
CA LYS A 462 -5.30 22.54 20.93
C LYS A 462 -4.52 21.74 21.97
N ARG A 463 -4.86 20.45 22.17
CA ARG A 463 -4.10 19.55 23.05
C ARG A 463 -2.72 19.22 22.49
N ALA A 464 -2.58 19.12 21.17
CA ALA A 464 -1.28 18.91 20.51
C ALA A 464 -0.44 20.19 20.45
N ASP A 465 -1.06 21.31 20.08
CA ASP A 465 -0.42 22.62 20.05
C ASP A 465 -1.46 23.76 20.10
N LYS A 466 -1.28 24.68 21.07
CA LYS A 466 -2.22 25.79 21.31
C LYS A 466 -2.29 26.78 20.13
N GLU A 467 -1.15 27.07 19.50
CA GLU A 467 -1.09 27.98 18.35
C GLU A 467 -1.82 27.37 17.16
N TRP A 468 -1.53 26.11 16.86
CA TRP A 468 -2.18 25.38 15.76
C TRP A 468 -3.70 25.37 15.90
N GLY A 469 -4.20 25.00 17.08
CA GLY A 469 -5.64 24.93 17.34
C GLY A 469 -6.31 26.29 17.27
N ALA A 470 -5.69 27.35 17.80
CA ALA A 470 -6.22 28.71 17.73
C ALA A 470 -6.30 29.23 16.28
N ARG A 471 -5.30 28.91 15.44
CA ARG A 471 -5.28 29.32 14.02
C ARG A 471 -6.36 28.62 13.20
N VAL A 472 -6.57 27.32 13.42
CA VAL A 472 -7.67 26.57 12.77
C VAL A 472 -9.02 27.14 13.20
N GLU A 473 -9.22 27.38 14.49
CA GLU A 473 -10.46 27.96 15.03
C GLU A 473 -10.75 29.35 14.43
N ALA A 474 -9.74 30.23 14.37
CA ALA A 474 -9.89 31.56 13.79
C ALA A 474 -10.28 31.51 12.31
N LYS A 475 -9.70 30.58 11.54
CA LYS A 475 -10.04 30.39 10.13
C LYS A 475 -11.47 29.89 9.94
N LEU A 476 -11.92 28.95 10.77
CA LEU A 476 -13.31 28.46 10.74
C LEU A 476 -14.31 29.58 11.05
N LYS A 477 -14.07 30.39 12.09
CA LYS A 477 -14.89 31.57 12.41
C LYS A 477 -14.96 32.55 11.24
N ALA A 478 -13.86 32.77 10.53
CA ALA A 478 -13.81 33.64 9.36
C ALA A 478 -14.58 33.07 8.14
N PHE A 479 -14.78 31.76 8.03
CA PHE A 479 -15.66 31.18 7.02
C PHE A 479 -17.14 31.35 7.38
N GLN A 480 -17.48 31.23 8.66
CA GLN A 480 -18.85 31.37 9.16
C GLN A 480 -19.34 32.81 9.11
N SER A 481 -18.47 33.82 9.28
CA SER A 481 -18.86 35.23 9.17
C SER A 481 -19.07 35.72 7.74
N LYS A 482 -18.70 34.92 6.74
CA LYS A 482 -18.84 35.22 5.30
C LYS A 482 -19.95 34.42 4.61
N ALA A 483 -20.51 33.43 5.29
CA ALA A 483 -21.66 32.65 4.85
C ALA A 483 -22.93 33.31 5.37
#